data_AF-A1AKD2-F1
#
_entry.id   AF-A1AKD2-F1
#
_cell.length_a   1.000
_cell.length_b   1.000
_cell.length_c   1.000
_cell.angle_alpha   90.00
_cell.angle_beta   90.00
_cell.angle_gamma   90.00
#
_symmetry.space_group_name_H-M   'P 1'
#
loop_
_entity.id
_entity.type
_entity.pdbx_description
1 polymer ?
#
loop_
_entity_poly.entity_id
_entity_poly.type
_entity_poly.pdbx_seq_one_letter_code
_entity_poly.pdbx_strand_id
1 'polypeptide(L)'
;MSRRIQDILRHDPRFNPDYAEPQNWEERTCLMGIRNRDLLRYTQGEFPRQGWGKDVPQNGTHPLFLVERIGNWGLRFIPCSSCDGDGDSGNAATCSFIRKDTLLLRTGKRMPKNTYLVHQFQVNLDVDNNVAGREHYFGVVPESGIVGNAHYAWEKP
;
A
#
# COMPACT_ATOMS: atom_id res chain seq x y z
N MET A 1 -17.15 7.03 3.35
CA MET A 1 -16.18 7.33 4.43
C MET A 1 -16.82 8.32 5.40
N SER A 2 -16.73 8.09 6.71
CA SER A 2 -17.34 8.96 7.72
C SER A 2 -16.56 10.27 7.87
N ARG A 3 -17.25 11.43 7.80
CA ARG A 3 -16.69 12.78 8.00
C ARG A 3 -15.81 12.90 9.25
N ARG A 4 -16.10 12.09 10.26
CA ARG A 4 -15.45 12.08 11.58
C ARG A 4 -13.95 11.74 11.56
N ILE A 5 -13.46 11.02 10.55
CA ILE A 5 -12.02 10.67 10.44
C ILE A 5 -11.21 11.83 9.84
N GLN A 6 -11.82 12.64 8.96
CA GLN A 6 -11.12 13.79 8.38
C GLN A 6 -10.89 14.91 9.41
N ASP A 7 -11.82 15.08 10.35
CA ASP A 7 -11.71 16.11 11.39
C ASP A 7 -10.62 15.80 12.43
N ILE A 8 -10.42 14.51 12.77
CA ILE A 8 -9.38 14.11 13.74
C ILE A 8 -7.96 14.37 13.17
N LEU A 9 -7.77 14.22 11.86
CA LEU A 9 -6.48 14.45 11.21
C LEU A 9 -6.11 15.94 11.08
N ARG A 10 -7.08 16.86 11.15
CA ARG A 10 -6.84 18.31 11.12
C ARG A 10 -6.30 18.87 12.43
N HIS A 11 -6.31 18.07 13.52
CA HIS A 11 -5.95 18.54 14.86
C HIS A 11 -4.71 17.87 15.46
N ASP A 12 -4.02 16.96 14.74
CA ASP A 12 -2.67 16.54 15.15
C ASP A 12 -1.65 17.58 14.65
N PRO A 13 -0.97 18.33 15.54
CA PRO A 13 0.00 19.35 15.15
C PRO A 13 1.22 18.78 14.39
N ARG A 14 1.36 17.45 14.29
CA ARG A 14 2.42 16.78 13.52
C ARG A 14 2.01 16.44 12.09
N PHE A 15 0.72 16.52 11.76
CA PHE A 15 0.24 16.26 10.40
C PHE A 15 0.44 17.50 9.53
N ASN A 16 1.51 17.51 8.72
CA ASN A 16 1.59 18.45 7.61
C ASN A 16 0.80 17.88 6.41
N PRO A 17 -0.27 18.56 5.95
CA PRO A 17 -1.05 18.10 4.78
C PRO A 17 -0.22 17.95 3.52
N ASP A 18 0.90 18.66 3.38
CA ASP A 18 1.78 18.59 2.22
C ASP A 18 2.36 17.19 2.02
N TYR A 19 2.56 16.41 3.10
CA TYR A 19 3.04 15.03 2.99
C TYR A 19 2.09 14.11 2.24
N ALA A 20 0.80 14.48 2.16
CA ALA A 20 -0.19 13.67 1.47
C ALA A 20 -0.22 13.94 -0.04
N GLU A 21 0.51 14.94 -0.53
CA GLU A 21 0.61 15.24 -1.96
C GLU A 21 1.54 14.25 -2.69
N PRO A 22 1.16 13.69 -3.85
CA PRO A 22 1.92 12.67 -4.55
C PRO A 22 3.39 13.01 -4.83
N GLN A 23 3.72 14.28 -5.08
CA GLN A 23 5.10 14.76 -5.29
C GLN A 23 5.99 14.65 -4.03
N ASN A 24 5.38 14.55 -2.85
CA ASN A 24 6.09 14.48 -1.57
C ASN A 24 6.15 13.06 -0.99
N TRP A 25 5.52 12.07 -1.64
CA TRP A 25 5.56 10.69 -1.17
C TRP A 25 6.98 10.11 -1.22
N GLU A 26 7.39 9.48 -0.14
CA GLU A 26 8.68 8.82 -0.01
C GLU A 26 8.52 7.29 -0.05
N GLU A 27 9.62 6.55 -0.21
CA GLU A 27 9.60 5.09 -0.11
C GLU A 27 8.90 4.63 1.17
N ARG A 28 8.21 3.49 1.10
CA ARG A 28 7.36 2.94 2.16
C ARG A 28 6.10 3.75 2.43
N THR A 29 5.76 4.73 1.58
CA THR A 29 4.42 5.34 1.60
C THR A 29 3.36 4.27 1.38
N CYS A 30 2.43 4.18 2.33
CA CYS A 30 1.28 3.30 2.27
C CYS A 30 0.06 4.10 1.87
N LEU A 31 -0.63 3.62 0.83
CA LEU A 31 -1.90 4.13 0.36
C LEU A 31 -3.00 3.11 0.67
N MET A 32 -4.19 3.57 1.02
CA MET A 32 -5.34 2.73 1.36
C MET A 32 -6.52 3.04 0.44
N GLY A 33 -7.34 2.03 0.15
CA GLY A 33 -8.60 2.23 -0.56
C GLY A 33 -8.50 2.21 -2.08
N ILE A 34 -7.42 1.64 -2.63
CA ILE A 34 -7.22 1.51 -4.08
C ILE A 34 -8.13 0.41 -4.60
N ARG A 35 -8.92 0.68 -5.63
CA ARG A 35 -9.99 -0.24 -6.06
C ARG A 35 -9.41 -1.43 -6.84
N ASN A 36 -10.06 -2.59 -6.67
CA ASN A 36 -9.73 -3.81 -7.40
C ASN A 36 -9.71 -3.62 -8.91
N ARG A 37 -10.71 -2.91 -9.46
CA ARG A 37 -10.77 -2.62 -10.91
C ARG A 37 -9.53 -1.90 -11.43
N ASP A 38 -8.97 -1.00 -10.62
CA ASP A 38 -7.81 -0.21 -11.02
C ASP A 38 -6.57 -1.10 -10.94
N LEU A 39 -6.39 -1.86 -9.86
CA LEU A 39 -5.28 -2.82 -9.75
C LEU A 39 -5.33 -3.91 -10.83
N LEU A 40 -6.52 -4.43 -11.17
CA LEU A 40 -6.71 -5.36 -12.30
C LEU A 40 -6.22 -4.74 -13.61
N ARG A 41 -6.53 -3.46 -13.86
CA ARG A 41 -6.07 -2.75 -15.06
C ARG A 41 -4.54 -2.68 -15.12
N TYR A 42 -3.87 -2.33 -14.01
CA TYR A 42 -2.41 -2.17 -13.99
C TYR A 42 -1.64 -3.49 -13.93
N THR A 43 -2.28 -4.57 -13.51
CA THR A 43 -1.70 -5.91 -13.43
C THR A 43 -2.19 -6.84 -14.54
N GLN A 44 -2.75 -6.29 -15.63
CA GLN A 44 -3.23 -7.07 -16.78
C GLN A 44 -4.24 -8.18 -16.42
N GLY A 45 -5.04 -7.95 -15.38
CA GLY A 45 -6.04 -8.89 -14.89
C GLY A 45 -5.51 -9.94 -13.91
N GLU A 46 -4.23 -9.88 -13.51
CA GLU A 46 -3.61 -10.86 -12.63
C GLU A 46 -3.81 -10.58 -11.14
N PHE A 47 -4.05 -9.32 -10.74
CA PHE A 47 -4.35 -8.96 -9.35
C PHE A 47 -5.76 -8.39 -9.19
N PRO A 48 -6.60 -8.93 -8.29
CA PRO A 48 -6.34 -10.11 -7.46
C PRO A 48 -6.40 -11.41 -8.29
N ARG A 49 -5.55 -12.40 -7.96
CA ARG A 49 -5.41 -13.64 -8.74
C ARG A 49 -6.77 -14.29 -9.01
N GLN A 50 -7.05 -14.64 -10.27
CA GLN A 50 -8.17 -15.50 -10.62
C GLN A 50 -8.06 -16.80 -9.79
N GLY A 51 -9.01 -17.01 -8.88
CA GLY A 51 -8.97 -18.10 -7.90
C GLY A 51 -9.26 -17.64 -6.47
N TRP A 52 -9.05 -16.36 -6.17
CA TRP A 52 -9.80 -15.71 -5.08
C TRP A 52 -11.25 -15.74 -5.57
N GLY A 53 -12.13 -16.48 -4.89
CA GLY A 53 -13.41 -16.97 -5.41
C GLY A 53 -14.23 -15.96 -6.22
N LYS A 54 -15.17 -16.44 -7.03
CA LYS A 54 -16.04 -15.69 -7.97
C LYS A 54 -16.75 -14.43 -7.40
N ASP A 55 -16.57 -14.15 -6.12
CA ASP A 55 -17.17 -13.08 -5.34
C ASP A 55 -16.17 -12.03 -4.85
N VAL A 56 -14.93 -11.94 -5.35
CA VAL A 56 -14.09 -10.76 -5.03
C VAL A 56 -14.80 -9.53 -5.57
N PRO A 57 -15.36 -8.65 -4.70
CA PRO A 57 -16.17 -7.57 -5.20
C PRO A 57 -15.28 -6.67 -6.06
N GLN A 58 -15.73 -6.30 -7.26
CA GLN A 58 -15.04 -5.28 -8.06
C GLN A 58 -14.91 -3.95 -7.29
N ASN A 59 -15.79 -3.76 -6.30
CA ASN A 59 -15.80 -2.63 -5.36
C ASN A 59 -14.89 -2.83 -4.14
N GLY A 60 -14.21 -3.96 -4.03
CA GLY A 60 -13.18 -4.20 -3.03
C GLY A 60 -12.02 -3.22 -3.19
N THR A 61 -11.30 -3.00 -2.10
CA THR A 61 -10.14 -2.12 -2.09
C THR A 61 -8.96 -2.75 -1.40
N HIS A 62 -7.77 -2.41 -1.87
CA HIS A 62 -6.50 -2.91 -1.36
C HIS A 62 -5.57 -1.74 -1.04
N PRO A 63 -4.60 -1.94 -0.14
CA PRO A 63 -3.51 -1.00 0.03
C PRO A 63 -2.51 -1.09 -1.12
N LEU A 64 -1.79 0.00 -1.36
CA LEU A 64 -0.57 0.03 -2.17
C LEU A 64 0.60 0.45 -1.28
N PHE A 65 1.77 -0.13 -1.53
CA PHE A 65 3.01 0.20 -0.84
C PHE A 65 4.01 0.73 -1.85
N LEU A 66 4.44 1.99 -1.68
CA LEU A 66 5.41 2.64 -2.55
C LEU A 66 6.81 2.05 -2.30
N VAL A 67 7.38 1.43 -3.32
CA VAL A 67 8.72 0.84 -3.27
C VAL A 67 9.77 1.88 -3.62
N GLU A 68 9.60 2.57 -4.75
CA GLU A 68 10.56 3.57 -5.22
C GLU A 68 9.90 4.62 -6.10
N ARG A 69 10.59 5.75 -6.26
CA ARG A 69 10.31 6.73 -7.32
C ARG A 69 11.05 6.35 -8.59
N ILE A 70 10.35 6.35 -9.72
CA ILE A 70 10.93 6.15 -11.05
C ILE A 70 11.14 7.54 -11.68
N GLY A 71 12.34 8.10 -11.49
CA GLY A 71 12.63 9.47 -11.91
C GLY A 71 11.75 10.50 -11.19
N ASN A 72 11.42 11.60 -11.89
CA ASN A 72 10.64 12.69 -11.29
C ASN A 72 9.11 12.47 -11.36
N TRP A 73 8.64 11.58 -12.23
CA TRP A 73 7.23 11.51 -12.62
C TRP A 73 6.58 10.16 -12.36
N GLY A 74 7.36 9.10 -12.15
CA GLY A 74 6.84 7.76 -11.92
C GLY A 74 6.97 7.31 -10.46
N LEU A 75 6.05 6.44 -10.05
CA LEU A 75 5.99 5.83 -8.73
C LEU A 75 5.77 4.33 -8.91
N ARG A 76 6.60 3.49 -8.29
CA ARG A 76 6.47 2.04 -8.32
C ARG A 76 5.83 1.54 -7.04
N PHE A 77 4.68 0.91 -7.15
CA PHE A 77 3.97 0.33 -6.01
C PHE A 77 3.94 -1.19 -6.07
N ILE A 78 3.82 -1.80 -4.91
CA ILE A 78 3.42 -3.18 -4.72
C ILE A 78 2.00 -3.19 -4.13
N PRO A 79 1.04 -3.91 -4.75
CA PRO A 79 -0.25 -4.10 -4.14
C PRO A 79 -0.14 -4.98 -2.89
N CYS A 80 -0.99 -4.67 -1.92
CA CYS A 80 -0.98 -5.36 -0.65
C CYS A 80 -2.25 -6.21 -0.47
N SER A 81 -2.13 -7.25 0.35
CA SER A 81 -3.23 -8.11 0.79
C SER A 81 -3.38 -8.05 2.29
N SER A 82 -4.61 -8.27 2.79
CA SER A 82 -4.83 -8.55 4.21
C SER A 82 -5.03 -10.02 4.53
N CYS A 83 -5.14 -10.85 3.52
CA CYS A 83 -5.00 -12.28 3.67
C CYS A 83 -3.50 -12.56 3.67
N ASP A 84 -3.02 -13.31 4.65
CA ASP A 84 -1.78 -14.05 4.50
C ASP A 84 -1.84 -14.75 3.15
N GLY A 85 -0.81 -14.53 2.33
CA GLY A 85 -0.64 -15.36 1.14
C GLY A 85 -0.63 -16.80 1.63
N ASP A 86 -1.72 -17.50 1.33
CA ASP A 86 -1.94 -18.92 1.54
C ASP A 86 -2.52 -19.32 2.91
N GLY A 87 -3.81 -19.66 2.90
CA GLY A 87 -4.14 -20.95 3.46
C GLY A 87 -3.29 -21.99 2.72
N ASP A 88 -2.33 -22.58 3.43
CA ASP A 88 -1.57 -23.80 3.07
C ASP A 88 -0.15 -23.70 2.48
N SER A 89 0.50 -22.52 2.39
CA SER A 89 1.98 -22.46 2.29
C SER A 89 2.58 -21.80 3.51
N GLY A 90 2.83 -22.60 4.54
CA GLY A 90 3.50 -22.22 5.77
C GLY A 90 4.95 -21.75 5.58
N ASN A 91 5.15 -20.64 4.88
CA ASN A 91 6.45 -19.99 4.76
C ASN A 91 6.32 -18.48 4.95
N ALA A 92 6.00 -18.08 6.19
CA ALA A 92 6.13 -16.70 6.65
C ALA A 92 7.56 -16.12 6.42
N ALA A 93 8.55 -16.98 6.16
CA ALA A 93 9.92 -16.60 5.81
C ALA A 93 10.07 -15.99 4.40
N THR A 94 9.15 -16.23 3.46
CA THR A 94 9.25 -15.74 2.07
C THR A 94 8.39 -14.51 1.78
N CYS A 95 7.51 -14.11 2.70
CA CYS A 95 6.59 -12.99 2.50
C CYS A 95 6.98 -11.80 3.38
N SER A 96 7.14 -10.61 2.78
CA SER A 96 7.22 -9.38 3.59
C SER A 96 5.82 -8.88 3.94
N PHE A 97 5.65 -8.37 5.15
CA PHE A 97 4.39 -7.77 5.58
C PHE A 97 4.61 -6.63 6.56
N ILE A 98 3.65 -5.73 6.61
CA ILE A 98 3.57 -4.66 7.60
C ILE A 98 2.76 -5.18 8.78
N ARG A 99 3.34 -5.14 9.97
CA ARG A 99 2.71 -5.65 11.19
C ARG A 99 1.49 -4.81 11.55
N LYS A 100 0.42 -5.45 12.04
CA LYS A 100 -0.71 -4.75 12.66
C LYS A 100 -0.20 -3.80 13.76
N ASP A 101 -0.91 -2.68 13.95
CA ASP A 101 -0.65 -1.65 14.94
C ASP A 101 0.65 -0.86 14.77
N THR A 102 1.42 -1.12 13.70
CA THR A 102 2.55 -0.29 13.25
C THR A 102 2.12 1.17 13.18
N LEU A 103 2.82 2.04 13.90
CA LEU A 103 2.59 3.48 13.91
C LEU A 103 3.22 4.08 12.65
N LEU A 104 2.39 4.66 11.79
CA LEU A 104 2.83 5.28 10.56
C LEU A 104 3.38 6.68 10.82
N LEU A 105 4.52 6.95 10.21
CA LEU A 105 5.13 8.26 10.20
C LEU A 105 4.24 9.24 9.41
N ARG A 106 4.43 10.55 9.66
CA ARG A 106 3.69 11.68 9.07
C ARG A 106 2.22 11.81 9.47
N THR A 107 1.51 10.71 9.71
CA THR A 107 0.07 10.73 10.03
C THR A 107 -0.28 10.29 11.44
N GLY A 108 0.62 9.56 12.12
CA GLY A 108 0.35 9.00 13.45
C GLY A 108 -0.74 7.92 13.47
N LYS A 109 -1.22 7.49 12.29
CA LYS A 109 -2.20 6.40 12.16
C LYS A 109 -1.55 5.06 12.48
N ARG A 110 -2.35 4.08 12.86
CA ARG A 110 -1.90 2.70 13.07
C ARG A 110 -2.41 1.79 11.94
N MET A 111 -1.57 0.86 11.50
CA MET A 111 -1.97 -0.18 10.56
C MET A 111 -3.08 -1.05 11.18
N PRO A 112 -4.27 -1.14 10.57
CA PRO A 112 -5.42 -1.79 11.22
C PRO A 112 -5.30 -3.32 11.29
N LYS A 113 -4.47 -3.92 10.43
CA LYS A 113 -4.26 -5.36 10.29
C LYS A 113 -2.89 -5.66 9.67
N ASN A 114 -2.45 -6.90 9.78
CA ASN A 114 -1.28 -7.37 9.02
C ASN A 114 -1.55 -7.14 7.54
N THR A 115 -0.59 -6.54 6.85
CA THR A 115 -0.71 -6.14 5.45
C THR A 115 0.46 -6.72 4.69
N TYR A 116 0.20 -7.77 3.93
CA TYR A 116 1.20 -8.56 3.20
C TYR A 116 1.52 -7.88 1.86
N LEU A 117 2.81 -7.76 1.56
CA LEU A 117 3.30 -7.19 0.31
C LEU A 117 3.30 -8.27 -0.77
N VAL A 118 2.51 -8.08 -1.82
CA VAL A 118 2.33 -9.08 -2.86
C VAL A 118 3.37 -8.86 -3.97
N HIS A 119 4.61 -9.21 -3.63
CA HIS A 119 5.83 -9.00 -4.42
C HIS A 119 5.79 -9.47 -5.88
N GLN A 120 4.93 -10.43 -6.21
CA GLN A 120 4.74 -10.92 -7.58
C GLN A 120 4.14 -9.87 -8.53
N PHE A 121 3.56 -8.79 -8.00
CA PHE A 121 2.92 -7.74 -8.79
C PHE A 121 3.56 -6.38 -8.57
N GLN A 122 3.59 -5.58 -9.64
CA GLN A 122 4.04 -4.20 -9.60
C GLN A 122 3.04 -3.32 -10.33
N VAL A 123 2.84 -2.11 -9.79
CA VAL A 123 1.95 -1.11 -10.36
C VAL A 123 2.75 0.17 -10.48
N ASN A 124 3.07 0.56 -11.71
CA ASN A 124 3.73 1.83 -12.00
C ASN A 124 2.65 2.87 -12.28
N LEU A 125 2.66 3.97 -11.52
CA LEU A 125 1.73 5.08 -11.66
C LEU A 125 2.50 6.39 -11.86
N ASP A 126 1.93 7.31 -12.63
CA ASP A 126 2.45 8.68 -12.70
C ASP A 126 2.08 9.47 -11.43
N VAL A 127 2.83 10.50 -11.07
CA VAL A 127 2.53 11.35 -9.90
C VAL A 127 1.13 11.98 -9.99
N ASP A 128 0.66 12.30 -11.20
CA ASP A 128 -0.64 12.95 -11.45
C ASP A 128 -1.77 11.96 -11.78
N ASN A 129 -1.62 10.69 -11.40
CA ASN A 129 -2.61 9.65 -11.71
C ASN A 129 -3.91 9.79 -10.87
N ASN A 130 -5.04 9.35 -11.42
CA ASN A 130 -6.35 9.38 -10.75
C ASN A 130 -6.64 8.16 -9.83
N VAL A 131 -5.68 7.27 -9.65
CA VAL A 131 -5.83 5.98 -8.94
C VAL A 131 -5.33 6.10 -7.51
N ALA A 132 -4.24 6.83 -7.33
CA ALA A 132 -3.52 7.07 -6.10
C ALA A 132 -3.40 8.59 -5.90
N GLY A 133 -4.41 9.15 -5.23
CA GLY A 133 -4.45 10.56 -4.81
C GLY A 133 -4.24 10.74 -3.30
N ARG A 134 -4.21 12.01 -2.87
CA ARG A 134 -4.06 12.43 -1.47
C ARG A 134 -5.07 11.78 -0.52
N GLU A 135 -6.30 11.53 -0.97
CA GLU A 135 -7.36 10.88 -0.22
C GLU A 135 -7.03 9.43 0.16
N HIS A 136 -6.11 8.80 -0.58
CA HIS A 136 -5.64 7.45 -0.33
C HIS A 136 -4.42 7.42 0.60
N TYR A 137 -3.76 8.56 0.83
CA TYR A 137 -2.56 8.62 1.66
C TYR A 137 -2.84 8.20 3.12
N PHE A 138 -2.14 7.15 3.56
CA PHE A 138 -2.30 6.60 4.90
C PHE A 138 -1.12 6.93 5.83
N GLY A 139 0.09 7.01 5.29
CA GLY A 139 1.31 7.41 5.99
C GLY A 139 2.52 6.64 5.50
N VAL A 140 3.67 6.88 6.11
CA VAL A 140 4.92 6.18 5.75
C VAL A 140 5.19 5.09 6.79
N VAL A 141 5.42 3.87 6.32
CA VAL A 141 5.71 2.74 7.20
C VAL A 141 7.16 2.86 7.70
N PRO A 142 7.41 2.87 9.02
CA PRO A 142 8.77 2.81 9.53
C PRO A 142 9.39 1.46 9.15
N GLU A 143 10.68 1.45 8.85
CA GLU A 143 11.40 0.23 8.46
C GLU A 143 11.23 -0.92 9.48
N SER A 144 11.28 -0.61 10.78
CA SER A 144 11.06 -1.58 11.87
C SER A 144 9.64 -2.17 11.92
N GLY A 145 8.69 -1.59 11.19
CA GLY A 145 7.32 -2.07 11.04
C GLY A 145 7.14 -3.10 9.92
N ILE A 146 8.16 -3.29 9.08
CA ILE A 146 8.18 -4.27 7.99
C ILE A 146 8.87 -5.54 8.50
N VAL A 147 8.23 -6.68 8.31
CA VAL A 147 8.73 -8.00 8.66
C VAL A 147 8.99 -8.78 7.38
N GLY A 148 10.06 -9.59 7.35
CA GLY A 148 10.48 -10.37 6.18
C GLY A 148 11.53 -9.62 5.34
N ASN A 149 12.30 -10.37 4.53
CA ASN A 149 13.43 -9.82 3.78
C ASN A 149 13.12 -9.56 2.29
N ALA A 150 11.93 -9.96 1.82
CA ALA A 150 11.56 -9.88 0.41
C ALA A 150 11.35 -8.45 -0.09
N HIS A 151 11.23 -7.44 0.79
CA HIS A 151 11.14 -6.04 0.38
C HIS A 151 12.50 -5.44 0.01
N TYR A 152 13.61 -6.06 0.42
CA TYR A 152 14.97 -5.69 0.04
C TYR A 152 15.59 -6.59 -1.03
N ALA A 153 14.94 -7.70 -1.39
CA ALA A 153 15.48 -8.68 -2.35
C ALA A 153 15.58 -8.17 -3.80
N TRP A 154 15.30 -6.88 -4.03
CA TRP A 154 15.37 -6.21 -5.32
C TRP A 154 16.64 -5.38 -5.51
N GLU A 155 17.65 -5.56 -4.64
CA GLU A 155 18.98 -4.99 -4.88
C GLU A 155 19.43 -5.35 -6.31
N LYS A 156 19.55 -4.29 -7.10
CA LYS A 156 19.90 -4.29 -8.52
C LYS A 156 21.20 -5.04 -8.75
N PRO A 157 21.39 -5.70 -9.91
CA PRO A 157 22.75 -6.01 -10.38
C PRO A 157 23.58 -4.73 -10.51
#